data_AF-A0A067KIH9-F1
#
_entry.id   AF-A0A067KIH9-F1
#
_cell.length_a   1.000
_cell.length_b   1.000
_cell.length_c   1.000
_cell.angle_alpha   90.00
_cell.angle_beta   90.00
_cell.angle_gamma   90.00
#
_symmetry.space_group_name_H-M   'P 1'
#
loop_
_entity.id
_entity.type
_entity.pdbx_description
1 polymer ?
#
loop_
_entity_poly.entity_id
_entity_poly.type
_entity_poly.pdbx_seq_one_letter_code
_entity_poly.pdbx_strand_id
1 'polypeptide(L)'
;MDSKEKGTKTIAEDKYRSFLHDEAETTEWRHGGPPSYDSVNQLFEEGRTKEWPKGSVEEIVQNAIKSWEMELSHKTRLQDFKTINPQKFKLIVNGREGLSAEDTLRIGSYNALLKSSLPDELKYYKAEEETFESSHEAFRSAFPRGFAWEVLNVYSGPPVITFKFRHWGFFEGPFKGHAPTGQKVEFFGVGVLKVCPSITFLV
;
A
#
# COMPACT_ATOMS: atom_id res chain seq x y z
N MET A 1 -14.39 -46.84 8.97
CA MET A 1 -14.71 -45.79 7.98
C MET A 1 -14.80 -44.50 8.77
N ASP A 2 -13.66 -43.81 8.94
CA ASP A 2 -13.61 -42.53 9.63
C ASP A 2 -13.38 -41.43 8.60
N SER A 3 -14.48 -40.78 8.22
CA SER A 3 -14.47 -39.54 7.46
C SER A 3 -14.10 -38.39 8.39
N LYS A 4 -12.83 -37.96 8.34
CA LYS A 4 -12.41 -36.67 8.92
C LYS A 4 -13.03 -35.53 8.10
N GLU A 5 -14.02 -34.86 8.68
CA GLU A 5 -14.43 -33.52 8.29
C GLU A 5 -13.21 -32.58 8.32
N LYS A 6 -12.75 -32.18 7.14
CA LYS A 6 -11.87 -31.01 7.00
C LYS A 6 -12.76 -29.79 7.25
N GLY A 7 -12.69 -29.23 8.45
CA GLY A 7 -13.26 -27.92 8.73
C GLY A 7 -12.68 -26.88 7.78
N THR A 8 -13.53 -26.34 6.91
CA THR A 8 -13.21 -25.20 6.06
C THR A 8 -12.99 -24.01 6.98
N LYS A 9 -11.73 -23.64 7.25
CA LYS A 9 -11.41 -22.38 7.90
C LYS A 9 -11.96 -21.26 7.01
N THR A 10 -13.03 -20.62 7.46
CA THR A 10 -13.52 -19.38 6.87
C THR A 10 -12.41 -18.35 7.09
N ILE A 11 -11.68 -18.01 6.03
CA ILE A 11 -10.70 -16.91 6.08
C ILE A 11 -11.53 -15.64 6.23
N ALA A 12 -11.35 -14.92 7.35
CA ALA A 12 -12.05 -13.67 7.57
C ALA A 12 -11.66 -12.68 6.47
N GLU A 13 -12.65 -12.09 5.80
CA GLU A 13 -12.41 -11.09 4.76
C GLU A 13 -11.69 -9.87 5.34
N ASP A 14 -10.63 -9.39 4.67
CA ASP A 14 -9.96 -8.14 5.05
C ASP A 14 -10.88 -6.95 4.79
N LYS A 15 -11.13 -6.15 5.84
CA LYS A 15 -12.05 -5.01 5.83
C LYS A 15 -11.61 -3.86 4.92
N TYR A 16 -10.32 -3.75 4.62
CA TYR A 16 -9.70 -2.57 4.03
C TYR A 16 -9.12 -2.79 2.63
N ARG A 17 -8.87 -4.05 2.27
CA ARG A 17 -8.24 -4.42 0.99
C ARG A 17 -9.22 -5.26 0.21
N SER A 18 -9.94 -4.58 -0.67
CA SER A 18 -10.69 -5.23 -1.74
C SER A 18 -9.79 -6.22 -2.48
N PHE A 19 -10.37 -7.36 -2.84
CA PHE A 19 -9.77 -8.43 -3.63
C PHE A 19 -8.74 -9.34 -2.94
N LEU A 20 -8.30 -9.09 -1.70
CA LEU A 20 -7.25 -9.91 -1.06
C LEU A 20 -7.57 -11.43 -1.05
N HIS A 21 -8.84 -11.79 -0.90
CA HIS A 21 -9.32 -13.18 -0.90
C HIS A 21 -10.27 -13.52 -2.05
N ASP A 22 -10.49 -12.57 -2.97
CA ASP A 22 -11.29 -12.76 -4.18
C ASP A 22 -10.34 -12.77 -5.38
N GLU A 23 -9.38 -13.69 -5.39
CA GLU A 23 -8.37 -13.83 -6.45
C GLU A 23 -8.58 -15.12 -7.24
N ALA A 24 -8.16 -15.10 -8.51
CA ALA A 24 -8.18 -16.32 -9.32
C ALA A 24 -7.16 -17.33 -8.75
N GLU A 25 -7.43 -18.64 -8.91
CA GLU A 25 -6.47 -19.70 -8.52
C GLU A 25 -5.11 -19.55 -9.23
N THR A 26 -5.09 -18.82 -10.34
CA THR A 26 -3.91 -18.56 -11.15
C THR A 26 -3.12 -17.32 -10.72
N THR A 27 -3.56 -16.54 -9.73
CA THR A 27 -2.88 -15.32 -9.27
C THR A 27 -1.47 -15.63 -8.77
N GLU A 28 -0.48 -14.88 -9.25
CA GLU A 28 0.92 -15.07 -8.89
C GLU A 28 1.34 -14.15 -7.74
N TRP A 29 1.54 -14.76 -6.58
CA TRP A 29 2.00 -14.08 -5.37
C TRP A 29 3.51 -14.20 -5.22
N ARG A 30 4.17 -13.07 -4.91
CA ARG A 30 5.62 -12.96 -4.67
C ARG A 30 6.12 -13.91 -3.58
N HIS A 31 5.26 -14.27 -2.63
CA HIS A 31 5.59 -15.15 -1.51
C HIS A 31 4.72 -16.42 -1.46
N GLY A 32 4.17 -16.84 -2.61
CA GLY A 32 3.45 -18.11 -2.74
C GLY A 32 2.00 -18.11 -2.25
N GLY A 33 1.50 -17.00 -1.70
CA GLY A 33 0.10 -16.83 -1.32
C GLY A 33 -0.25 -15.40 -0.90
N PRO A 34 -1.54 -15.14 -0.61
CA PRO A 34 -2.00 -13.84 -0.14
C PRO A 34 -1.35 -13.48 1.20
N PRO A 35 -0.92 -12.22 1.41
CA PRO A 35 -0.39 -11.76 2.69
C PRO A 35 -1.47 -11.69 3.78
N SER A 36 -1.05 -11.71 5.05
CA SER A 36 -1.88 -11.26 6.18
C SER A 36 -1.58 -9.79 6.49
N TYR A 37 -2.63 -9.05 6.84
CA TYR A 37 -2.57 -7.65 7.28
C TYR A 37 -3.06 -7.46 8.71
N ASP A 38 -3.21 -8.53 9.50
CA ASP A 38 -3.81 -8.48 10.84
C ASP A 38 -3.12 -7.46 11.75
N SER A 39 -1.79 -7.47 11.82
CA SER A 39 -1.02 -6.55 12.67
C SER A 39 -1.22 -5.08 12.32
N VAL A 40 -1.18 -4.74 11.02
CA VAL A 40 -1.35 -3.34 10.59
C VAL A 40 -2.81 -2.90 10.63
N ASN A 41 -3.75 -3.84 10.47
CA ASN A 41 -5.17 -3.56 10.65
C ASN A 41 -5.49 -3.28 12.11
N GLN A 42 -4.92 -4.05 13.05
CA GLN A 42 -5.01 -3.77 14.48
C GLN A 42 -4.42 -2.38 14.79
N LEU A 43 -3.20 -2.10 14.34
CA LEU A 43 -2.57 -0.78 14.51
C LEU A 43 -3.43 0.36 13.93
N PHE A 44 -4.05 0.12 12.78
CA PHE A 44 -4.94 1.07 12.14
C PHE A 44 -6.19 1.32 12.97
N GLU A 45 -6.87 0.28 13.45
CA GLU A 45 -8.08 0.40 14.28
C GLU A 45 -7.79 1.10 15.61
N GLU A 46 -6.67 0.80 16.25
CA GLU A 46 -6.24 1.45 17.51
C GLU A 46 -5.87 2.94 17.31
N GLY A 47 -5.39 3.30 16.12
CA GLY A 47 -4.80 4.62 15.86
C GLY A 47 -5.62 5.56 14.98
N ARG A 48 -6.62 5.06 14.23
CA ARG A 48 -7.39 5.86 13.26
C ARG A 48 -8.15 7.00 13.94
N THR A 49 -8.31 8.09 13.20
CA THR A 49 -9.04 9.29 13.63
C THR A 49 -10.35 9.48 12.87
N LYS A 50 -10.56 8.71 11.79
CA LYS A 50 -11.70 8.79 10.91
C LYS A 50 -12.38 7.43 10.77
N GLU A 51 -13.71 7.48 10.83
CA GLU A 51 -14.59 6.39 10.41
C GLU A 51 -15.45 6.91 9.27
N TRP A 52 -15.29 6.31 8.10
CA TRP A 52 -15.99 6.73 6.89
C TRP A 52 -17.25 5.88 6.69
N PRO A 53 -18.40 6.48 6.31
CA PRO A 53 -19.60 5.72 6.00
C PRO A 53 -19.36 4.74 4.85
N LYS A 54 -19.99 3.58 4.91
CA LYS A 54 -19.91 2.59 3.84
C LYS A 54 -20.41 3.16 2.52
N GLY A 55 -19.62 3.02 1.45
CA GLY A 55 -19.90 3.55 0.11
C GLY A 55 -19.57 5.04 -0.07
N SER A 56 -19.02 5.71 0.95
CA SER A 56 -18.52 7.08 0.82
C SER A 56 -17.28 7.13 -0.09
N VAL A 57 -17.01 8.31 -0.67
CA VAL A 57 -15.82 8.50 -1.52
C VAL A 57 -14.55 8.29 -0.69
N GLU A 58 -14.56 8.69 0.58
CA GLU A 58 -13.47 8.53 1.51
C GLU A 58 -13.15 7.06 1.80
N GLU A 59 -14.17 6.23 2.05
CA GLU A 59 -13.99 4.79 2.21
C GLU A 59 -13.44 4.15 0.93
N ILE A 60 -14.00 4.52 -0.23
CA ILE A 60 -13.58 4.00 -1.53
C ILE A 60 -12.11 4.34 -1.81
N VAL A 61 -11.72 5.60 -1.64
CA VAL A 61 -10.32 6.04 -1.79
C VAL A 61 -9.43 5.30 -0.81
N GLN A 62 -9.90 5.12 0.44
CA GLN A 62 -9.09 4.48 1.45
C GLN A 62 -8.76 3.03 1.06
N ASN A 63 -9.79 2.30 0.64
CA ASN A 63 -9.65 0.90 0.28
C ASN A 63 -8.91 0.74 -1.05
N ALA A 64 -9.14 1.62 -2.03
CA ALA A 64 -8.43 1.59 -3.32
C ALA A 64 -6.91 1.73 -3.16
N ILE A 65 -6.44 2.67 -2.34
CA ILE A 65 -5.00 2.86 -2.10
C ILE A 65 -4.40 1.69 -1.32
N LYS A 66 -5.09 1.20 -0.28
CA LYS A 66 -4.61 0.05 0.51
C LYS A 66 -4.55 -1.23 -0.33
N SER A 67 -5.54 -1.46 -1.20
CA SER A 67 -5.52 -2.57 -2.15
C SER A 67 -4.41 -2.40 -3.19
N TRP A 68 -4.23 -1.21 -3.75
CA TRP A 68 -3.18 -0.99 -4.76
C TRP A 68 -1.78 -1.24 -4.20
N GLU A 69 -1.52 -0.76 -2.98
CA GLU A 69 -0.25 -1.03 -2.29
C GLU A 69 -0.06 -2.53 -2.05
N MET A 70 -1.12 -3.24 -1.64
CA MET A 70 -1.08 -4.69 -1.47
C MET A 70 -0.75 -5.41 -2.75
N GLU A 71 -1.42 -5.08 -3.86
CA GLU A 71 -1.15 -5.66 -5.17
C GLU A 71 0.29 -5.37 -5.60
N LEU A 72 0.75 -4.13 -5.45
CA LEU A 72 2.09 -3.71 -5.83
C LEU A 72 3.19 -4.43 -5.04
N SER A 73 2.98 -4.61 -3.75
CA SER A 73 3.97 -5.21 -2.84
C SER A 73 3.97 -6.74 -2.88
N HIS A 74 2.87 -7.38 -3.30
CA HIS A 74 2.71 -8.82 -3.17
C HIS A 74 2.42 -9.59 -4.47
N LYS A 75 1.93 -8.95 -5.54
CA LYS A 75 1.77 -9.60 -6.85
C LYS A 75 3.00 -9.39 -7.71
N THR A 76 3.29 -10.33 -8.62
CA THR A 76 4.49 -10.29 -9.49
C THR A 76 4.20 -9.83 -10.91
N ARG A 77 2.91 -9.73 -11.29
CA ARG A 77 2.50 -9.49 -12.68
C ARG A 77 1.28 -8.57 -12.76
N LEU A 78 1.29 -7.63 -13.70
CA LEU A 78 0.26 -6.59 -13.80
C LEU A 78 -1.12 -7.11 -14.20
N GLN A 79 -1.20 -8.26 -14.89
CA GLN A 79 -2.49 -8.87 -15.24
C GLN A 79 -3.30 -9.31 -14.03
N ASP A 80 -2.67 -9.46 -12.85
CA ASP A 80 -3.39 -9.77 -11.62
C ASP A 80 -3.87 -8.52 -10.90
N PHE A 81 -3.52 -7.31 -11.36
CA PHE A 81 -3.91 -6.07 -10.69
C PHE A 81 -5.35 -5.73 -11.06
N LYS A 82 -6.17 -5.52 -10.04
CA LYS A 82 -7.57 -5.11 -10.17
C LYS A 82 -7.77 -3.64 -9.83
N THR A 83 -6.79 -2.99 -9.21
CA THR A 83 -6.93 -1.60 -8.76
C THR A 83 -6.56 -0.55 -9.82
N ILE A 84 -5.86 -0.93 -10.88
CA ILE A 84 -5.34 0.00 -11.89
C ILE A 84 -5.69 -0.45 -13.31
N ASN A 85 -5.68 0.48 -14.26
CA ASN A 85 -5.57 0.16 -15.68
C ASN A 85 -4.08 0.15 -16.07
N PRO A 86 -3.44 -1.00 -16.31
CA PRO A 86 -1.99 -1.06 -16.53
C PRO A 86 -1.51 -0.20 -17.72
N GLN A 87 -2.30 -0.11 -18.78
CA GLN A 87 -1.93 0.63 -19.99
C GLN A 87 -2.02 2.16 -19.82
N LYS A 88 -2.80 2.64 -18.86
CA LYS A 88 -3.02 4.08 -18.62
C LYS A 88 -2.32 4.58 -17.36
N PHE A 89 -2.12 3.72 -16.38
CA PHE A 89 -1.62 4.05 -15.06
C PHE A 89 -0.32 4.83 -15.11
N LYS A 90 -0.29 5.94 -14.37
CA LYS A 90 0.92 6.72 -14.10
C LYS A 90 1.04 7.08 -12.62
N LEU A 91 2.18 6.72 -12.01
CA LEU A 91 2.56 7.19 -10.68
C LEU A 91 3.47 8.41 -10.79
N ILE A 92 2.98 9.56 -10.33
CA ILE A 92 3.74 10.83 -10.30
C ILE A 92 3.92 11.25 -8.85
N VAL A 93 5.16 11.48 -8.45
CA VAL A 93 5.50 11.81 -7.05
C VAL A 93 6.26 13.12 -7.01
N ASN A 94 5.75 14.10 -6.26
CA ASN A 94 6.40 15.40 -6.00
C ASN A 94 6.91 16.10 -7.27
N GLY A 95 6.12 16.07 -8.35
CA GLY A 95 6.42 16.75 -9.62
C GLY A 95 7.47 16.04 -10.50
N ARG A 96 7.91 14.83 -10.14
CA ARG A 96 8.81 14.02 -10.98
C ARG A 96 8.11 13.48 -12.22
N GLU A 97 8.90 12.94 -13.14
CA GLU A 97 8.39 12.18 -14.29
C GLU A 97 7.54 10.99 -13.83
N GLY A 98 6.46 10.72 -14.57
CA GLY A 98 5.49 9.68 -14.25
C GLY A 98 5.99 8.28 -14.60
N LEU A 99 5.99 7.39 -13.62
CA LEU A 99 6.33 5.98 -13.79
C LEU A 99 5.16 5.20 -14.41
N SER A 100 5.47 4.29 -15.33
CA SER A 100 4.51 3.29 -15.84
C SER A 100 4.11 2.29 -14.74
N ALA A 101 3.08 1.49 -14.99
CA ALA A 101 2.73 0.38 -14.11
C ALA A 101 3.88 -0.64 -14.01
N GLU A 102 4.52 -0.95 -15.15
CA GLU A 102 5.64 -1.88 -15.26
C GLU A 102 6.85 -1.39 -14.47
N ASP A 103 7.21 -0.11 -14.60
CA ASP A 103 8.32 0.47 -13.85
C ASP A 103 8.02 0.49 -12.36
N THR A 104 6.79 0.84 -11.97
CA THR A 104 6.38 0.90 -10.57
C THR A 104 6.45 -0.48 -9.92
N LEU A 105 5.95 -1.53 -10.60
CA LEU A 105 6.04 -2.92 -10.14
C LEU A 105 7.49 -3.40 -10.03
N ARG A 106 8.33 -3.06 -11.01
CA ARG A 106 9.73 -3.46 -11.04
C ARG A 106 10.55 -2.84 -9.91
N ILE A 107 10.38 -1.55 -9.63
CA ILE A 107 11.19 -0.85 -8.61
C ILE A 107 10.62 -0.96 -7.19
N GLY A 108 9.30 -1.14 -7.06
CA GLY A 108 8.60 -1.21 -5.78
C GLY A 108 8.15 0.14 -5.22
N SER A 109 7.17 0.09 -4.31
CA SER A 109 6.50 1.26 -3.71
C SER A 109 7.45 2.21 -2.99
N TYR A 110 8.29 1.70 -2.08
CA TYR A 110 9.25 2.52 -1.32
C TYR A 110 10.22 3.27 -2.22
N ASN A 111 10.83 2.59 -3.19
CA ASN A 111 11.76 3.21 -4.14
C ASN A 111 11.05 4.25 -5.02
N ALA A 112 9.84 3.95 -5.51
CA ALA A 112 9.06 4.87 -6.32
C ALA A 112 8.70 6.17 -5.57
N LEU A 113 8.23 6.02 -4.32
CA LEU A 113 7.72 7.12 -3.50
C LEU A 113 8.85 7.95 -2.88
N LEU A 114 9.88 7.30 -2.33
CA LEU A 114 10.94 7.95 -1.55
C LEU A 114 12.15 8.40 -2.37
N LYS A 115 12.18 8.12 -3.68
CA LYS A 115 13.20 8.69 -4.56
C LYS A 115 13.28 10.21 -4.36
N SER A 116 14.50 10.72 -4.26
CA SER A 116 14.76 12.13 -3.95
C SER A 116 15.75 12.71 -4.94
N SER A 117 15.55 13.98 -5.31
CA SER A 117 16.51 14.78 -6.08
C SER A 117 17.38 15.67 -5.19
N LEU A 118 17.31 15.49 -3.87
CA LEU A 118 18.20 16.18 -2.94
C LEU A 118 19.66 15.76 -3.18
N PRO A 119 20.65 16.58 -2.80
CA PRO A 119 22.06 16.17 -2.75
C PRO A 119 22.26 14.90 -1.93
N ASP A 120 23.23 14.07 -2.30
CA ASP A 120 23.45 12.75 -1.68
C ASP A 120 23.69 12.81 -0.16
N GLU A 121 24.34 13.88 0.31
CA GLU A 121 24.58 14.15 1.73
C GLU A 121 23.29 14.39 2.55
N LEU A 122 22.18 14.73 1.89
CA LEU A 122 20.87 14.95 2.50
C LEU A 122 19.90 13.77 2.27
N LYS A 123 20.34 12.71 1.57
CA LYS A 123 19.55 11.50 1.35
C LYS A 123 19.77 10.49 2.48
N TYR A 124 18.82 10.46 3.41
CA TYR A 124 18.76 9.42 4.46
C TYR A 124 18.24 8.07 3.94
N TYR A 125 17.60 8.08 2.78
CA TYR A 125 17.20 6.88 2.03
C TYR A 125 17.60 7.08 0.57
N LYS A 126 18.40 6.16 0.04
CA LYS A 126 18.90 6.20 -1.33
C LYS A 126 18.24 5.11 -2.17
N ALA A 127 17.14 5.46 -2.81
CA ALA A 127 16.33 4.51 -3.59
C ALA A 127 17.13 3.80 -4.70
N GLU A 128 18.15 4.46 -5.23
CA GLU A 128 19.08 3.95 -6.24
C GLU A 128 20.02 2.84 -5.75
N GLU A 129 20.23 2.73 -4.43
CA GLU A 129 21.05 1.69 -3.81
C GLU A 129 20.20 0.49 -3.33
N GLU A 130 18.87 0.53 -3.53
CA GLU A 130 17.93 -0.47 -3.02
C GLU A 130 17.28 -1.29 -4.13
N THR A 131 17.14 -2.60 -3.89
CA THR A 131 16.24 -3.45 -4.67
C THR A 131 14.81 -3.33 -4.14
N PHE A 132 13.87 -3.96 -4.84
CA PHE A 132 12.52 -4.15 -4.30
C PHE A 132 12.60 -4.86 -2.93
N GLU A 133 13.37 -5.95 -2.84
CA GLU A 133 13.46 -6.79 -1.65
C GLU A 133 14.11 -6.04 -0.49
N SER A 134 15.25 -5.38 -0.72
CA SER A 134 16.00 -4.69 0.34
C SER A 134 15.22 -3.49 0.91
N SER A 135 14.49 -2.77 0.05
CA SER A 135 13.62 -1.68 0.49
C SER A 135 12.47 -2.19 1.37
N HIS A 136 11.77 -3.25 0.94
CA HIS A 136 10.66 -3.82 1.72
C HIS A 136 11.14 -4.42 3.04
N GLU A 137 12.30 -5.11 3.04
CA GLU A 137 12.90 -5.64 4.25
C GLU A 137 13.26 -4.51 5.22
N ALA A 138 13.87 -3.42 4.74
CA ALA A 138 14.25 -2.30 5.59
C ALA A 138 13.03 -1.67 6.29
N PHE A 139 11.94 -1.41 5.57
CA PHE A 139 10.75 -0.79 6.16
C PHE A 139 9.95 -1.76 7.03
N ARG A 140 9.82 -3.03 6.65
CA ARG A 140 9.16 -4.05 7.50
C ARG A 140 9.94 -4.29 8.79
N SER A 141 11.27 -4.26 8.72
CA SER A 141 12.13 -4.37 9.91
C SER A 141 11.96 -3.15 10.82
N ALA A 142 11.94 -1.94 10.27
CA ALA A 142 11.78 -0.72 11.04
C ALA A 142 10.41 -0.62 11.75
N PHE A 143 9.35 -1.08 11.07
CA PHE A 143 7.96 -0.99 11.52
C PHE A 143 7.33 -2.38 11.62
N PRO A 144 7.67 -3.20 12.63
CA PRO A 144 7.22 -4.59 12.74
C PRO A 144 5.70 -4.74 12.91
N ARG A 145 5.01 -3.71 13.42
CA ARG A 145 3.54 -3.67 13.48
C ARG A 145 2.88 -3.20 12.18
N GLY A 146 3.69 -2.87 11.17
CA GLY A 146 3.28 -2.23 9.94
C GLY A 146 3.30 -0.69 10.01
N PHE A 147 3.05 -0.09 8.85
CA PHE A 147 3.02 1.36 8.66
C PHE A 147 1.63 1.74 8.15
N ALA A 148 0.73 2.00 9.09
CA ALA A 148 -0.67 2.25 8.82
C ALA A 148 -0.86 3.49 7.93
N TRP A 149 -1.92 3.46 7.13
CA TRP A 149 -2.27 4.54 6.20
C TRP A 149 -3.75 4.89 6.33
N GLU A 150 -4.06 6.18 6.40
CA GLU A 150 -5.42 6.71 6.61
C GLU A 150 -5.71 7.90 5.71
N VAL A 151 -6.92 7.90 5.13
CA VAL A 151 -7.51 9.08 4.51
C VAL A 151 -8.08 9.99 5.60
N LEU A 152 -7.59 11.23 5.65
CA LEU A 152 -8.01 12.22 6.64
C LEU A 152 -9.11 13.15 6.13
N ASN A 153 -9.11 13.45 4.84
CA ASN A 153 -10.13 14.25 4.18
C ASN A 153 -10.12 14.03 2.67
N VAL A 154 -11.29 14.09 2.02
CA VAL A 154 -11.41 14.19 0.56
C VAL A 154 -11.94 15.60 0.20
N TYR A 155 -11.31 16.22 -0.78
CA TYR A 155 -11.59 17.60 -1.20
C TYR A 155 -12.34 17.69 -2.53
N SER A 156 -12.31 16.63 -3.35
CA SER A 156 -13.02 16.60 -4.63
C SER A 156 -13.50 15.18 -4.96
N GLY A 157 -14.59 15.08 -5.72
CA GLY A 157 -15.13 13.82 -6.21
C GLY A 157 -14.53 13.39 -7.56
N PRO A 158 -14.94 12.22 -8.09
CA PRO A 158 -14.55 11.74 -9.42
C PRO A 158 -14.85 12.75 -10.53
N PRO A 159 -14.09 12.74 -11.65
CA PRO A 159 -13.03 11.77 -11.99
C PRO A 159 -11.65 12.13 -11.44
N VAL A 160 -11.50 13.28 -10.77
CA VAL A 160 -10.21 13.74 -10.19
C VAL A 160 -10.40 14.01 -8.71
N ILE A 161 -9.98 13.05 -7.89
CA ILE A 161 -10.16 13.05 -6.44
C ILE A 161 -8.88 13.57 -5.80
N THR A 162 -8.98 14.65 -5.03
CA THR A 162 -7.90 15.18 -4.21
C THR A 162 -8.18 14.85 -2.77
N PHE A 163 -7.20 14.33 -2.03
CA PHE A 163 -7.40 13.89 -0.65
C PHE A 163 -6.14 14.12 0.18
N LYS A 164 -6.33 14.32 1.49
CA LYS A 164 -5.26 14.38 2.49
C LYS A 164 -5.16 13.03 3.17
N PHE A 165 -3.95 12.56 3.40
CA PHE A 165 -3.67 11.30 4.08
C PHE A 165 -2.59 11.44 5.14
N ARG A 166 -2.43 10.40 5.94
CA ARG A 166 -1.24 10.17 6.76
C ARG A 166 -0.76 8.74 6.67
N HIS A 167 0.54 8.57 6.90
CA HIS A 167 1.13 7.30 7.28
C HIS A 167 1.66 7.40 8.72
N TRP A 168 1.53 6.32 9.50
CA TRP A 168 2.16 6.25 10.83
C TRP A 168 2.52 4.83 11.24
N GLY A 169 3.50 4.73 12.13
CA GLY A 169 3.93 3.47 12.76
C GLY A 169 4.88 3.77 13.92
N PHE A 170 5.27 2.73 14.65
CA PHE A 170 6.23 2.85 15.75
C PHE A 170 7.59 2.32 15.29
N PHE A 171 8.64 3.14 15.44
CA PHE A 171 9.99 2.76 15.03
C PHE A 171 10.62 1.83 16.06
N GLU A 172 10.32 0.54 15.94
CA GLU A 172 10.60 -0.48 16.95
C GLU A 172 11.60 -1.55 16.51
N GLY A 173 11.94 -1.60 15.23
CA GLY A 173 13.08 -2.39 14.75
C GLY A 173 14.15 -1.54 14.07
N PRO A 174 15.25 -2.16 13.65
CA PRO A 174 16.39 -1.44 13.08
C PRO A 174 16.06 -0.87 11.69
N PHE A 175 16.67 0.26 11.35
CA PHE A 175 16.59 0.83 10.00
C PHE A 175 17.95 1.36 9.57
N LYS A 176 18.56 0.73 8.55
CA LYS A 176 19.80 1.22 7.91
C LYS A 176 20.92 1.62 8.91
N GLY A 177 21.15 0.78 9.91
CA GLY A 177 22.18 1.01 10.95
C GLY A 177 21.73 1.89 12.12
N HIS A 178 20.51 2.43 12.09
CA HIS A 178 19.91 3.17 13.19
C HIS A 178 19.13 2.23 14.13
N ALA A 179 19.35 2.39 15.44
CA ALA A 179 18.61 1.69 16.47
C ALA A 179 17.16 2.21 16.59
N PRO A 180 16.20 1.33 16.93
CA PRO A 180 14.82 1.75 17.15
C PRO A 180 14.70 2.73 18.31
N THR A 181 13.78 3.70 18.19
CA THR A 181 13.51 4.69 19.25
C THR A 181 12.27 4.37 20.05
N GLY A 182 11.41 3.45 19.58
CA GLY A 182 10.09 3.16 20.13
C GLY A 182 9.06 4.28 19.93
N GLN A 183 9.44 5.37 19.25
CA GLN A 183 8.56 6.52 19.06
C GLN A 183 7.67 6.33 17.83
N LYS A 184 6.50 6.98 17.86
CA LYS A 184 5.62 7.08 16.69
C LYS A 184 6.28 7.96 15.63
N VAL A 185 6.46 7.42 14.44
CA VAL A 185 6.78 8.16 13.22
C VAL A 185 5.49 8.40 12.47
N GLU A 186 5.24 9.64 12.06
CA GLU A 186 4.02 10.03 11.37
C GLU A 186 4.35 11.11 10.34
N PHE A 187 3.75 11.01 9.16
CA PHE A 187 3.80 12.08 8.17
C PHE A 187 2.47 12.22 7.44
N PHE A 188 2.27 13.40 6.87
CA PHE A 188 1.06 13.79 6.16
C PHE A 188 1.39 14.12 4.72
N GLY A 189 0.43 13.85 3.83
CA GLY A 189 0.55 14.17 2.42
C GLY A 189 -0.80 14.50 1.79
N VAL A 190 -0.72 14.95 0.54
CA VAL A 190 -1.87 15.13 -0.34
C VAL A 190 -1.65 14.27 -1.58
N GLY A 191 -2.69 13.54 -1.97
CA GLY A 191 -2.71 12.76 -3.19
C GLY A 191 -3.78 13.25 -4.16
N VAL A 192 -3.56 13.00 -5.44
CA VAL A 192 -4.55 13.20 -6.51
C VAL A 192 -4.72 11.88 -7.23
N LEU A 193 -5.93 11.33 -7.23
CA LEU A 193 -6.30 10.15 -7.98
C LEU A 193 -7.12 10.56 -9.20
N LYS A 194 -6.71 10.08 -10.37
CA LYS A 194 -7.59 10.05 -11.54
C LYS A 194 -8.23 8.67 -11.59
N VAL A 195 -9.55 8.65 -11.73
CA VAL A 195 -10.33 7.41 -11.77
C VAL A 195 -11.15 7.36 -13.04
N CYS A 196 -11.35 6.15 -13.58
CA CYS A 196 -12.33 5.92 -14.64
C CYS A 196 -13.75 6.30 -14.14
N PRO A 197 -14.69 6.64 -15.05
CA PRO A 197 -16.06 7.00 -14.67
C PRO A 197 -16.81 5.97 -13.82
N SER A 198 -16.40 4.70 -13.86
CA SER A 198 -16.95 3.62 -13.03
C SER A 198 -16.31 3.50 -11.64
N ILE A 199 -15.34 4.36 -11.28
CA ILE A 199 -14.55 4.35 -10.03
C ILE A 199 -13.83 3.00 -9.78
N THR A 200 -13.76 2.14 -10.79
CA THR A 200 -13.25 0.76 -10.62
C THR A 200 -11.73 0.68 -10.67
N PHE A 201 -11.09 1.61 -11.40
CA PHE A 201 -9.66 1.57 -11.67
C PHE A 201 -9.03 2.96 -11.55
N LEU A 202 -7.82 2.99 -10.98
CA LEU A 202 -6.91 4.13 -11.05
C LEU A 202 -6.32 4.20 -12.46
N VAL A 203 -6.20 5.43 -12.98
CA VAL A 203 -5.61 5.73 -14.30
C VAL A 203 -4.46 6.72 -14.19
#